data_AF-A0A6L8AE23-F1
#
_entry.id   AF-A0A6L8AE23-F1
#
_cell.length_a   1.000
_cell.length_b   1.000
_cell.length_c   1.000
_cell.angle_alpha   90.00
_cell.angle_beta   90.00
_cell.angle_gamma   90.00
#
_symmetry.space_group_name_H-M   'P 1'
#
loop_
_entity.id
_entity.type
_entity.pdbx_description
1 polymer ?
#
loop_
_entity_poly.entity_id
_entity_poly.type
_entity_poly.pdbx_seq_one_letter_code
_entity_poly.pdbx_strand_id
1 'polypeptide(L)'
;MTSLSCSSPKKEDPTVALFVRTVESCVCNYLDIEDDNPSGLTYEDFIEDCNKTVRESHPDRFTDIEDSEPEMDSLRCPEKVESWLAVIAEQERLRENNRKLMQELLENEVVEDESSNPIE
;
A
#
# COMPACT_ATOMS: atom_id res chain seq x y z
N MET A 1 3.77 49.17 21.54
CA MET A 1 4.49 47.97 22.05
C MET A 1 3.58 46.78 21.77
N THR A 2 3.83 46.07 20.67
CA THR A 2 3.02 44.90 20.28
C THR A 2 3.81 43.67 20.70
N SER A 3 3.32 42.98 21.73
CA SER A 3 3.90 41.73 22.22
C SER A 3 3.63 40.62 21.21
N LEU A 4 4.69 40.16 20.52
CA LEU A 4 4.67 38.89 19.79
C LEU A 4 4.56 37.77 20.83
N SER A 5 3.38 37.16 20.91
CA SER A 5 3.18 35.92 21.64
C SER A 5 3.92 34.81 20.88
N CYS A 6 5.15 34.53 21.31
CA CYS A 6 5.94 33.41 20.83
C CYS A 6 5.27 32.14 21.33
N SER A 7 4.43 31.52 20.50
CA SER A 7 3.90 30.18 20.79
C SER A 7 5.07 29.21 20.66
N SER A 8 5.64 28.78 21.79
CA SER A 8 6.64 27.72 21.80
C SER A 8 6.07 26.48 21.09
N PRO A 9 6.82 25.82 20.20
CA PRO A 9 6.39 24.55 19.65
C PRO A 9 6.21 23.57 20.81
N LYS A 10 5.03 22.94 20.89
CA LYS A 10 4.78 21.86 21.83
C LYS A 10 5.86 20.81 21.59
N LYS A 11 6.66 20.48 22.61
CA LYS A 11 7.60 19.37 22.53
C LYS A 11 6.76 18.12 22.28
N GLU A 12 6.90 17.51 21.11
CA GLU A 12 6.34 16.18 20.84
C GLU A 12 6.77 15.22 21.94
N ASP A 13 5.83 14.41 22.42
CA ASP A 13 6.13 13.36 23.37
C ASP A 13 7.13 12.39 22.72
N PRO A 14 8.31 12.15 23.33
CA PRO A 14 9.32 11.28 22.74
C PRO A 14 8.85 9.83 22.56
N THR A 15 7.84 9.40 23.32
CA THR A 15 7.23 8.07 23.21
C THR A 15 6.36 7.98 21.97
N VAL A 16 5.56 9.02 21.70
CA VAL A 16 4.74 9.13 20.48
C VAL A 16 5.65 9.22 19.26
N ALA A 17 6.68 10.07 19.29
CA ALA A 17 7.63 10.18 18.20
C ALA A 17 8.38 8.86 17.92
N LEU A 18 8.64 8.05 18.95
CA LEU A 18 9.21 6.73 18.80
C LEU A 18 8.21 5.74 18.19
N PHE A 19 6.95 5.75 18.64
CA PHE A 19 5.90 4.90 18.08
C PHE A 19 5.74 5.15 16.59
N VAL A 20 5.55 6.42 16.17
CA VAL A 20 5.45 6.82 14.76
C VAL A 20 6.63 6.31 13.94
N ARG A 21 7.87 6.52 14.41
CA ARG A 21 9.07 6.03 13.70
C ARG A 21 9.14 4.51 13.60
N THR A 22 8.61 3.80 14.59
CA THR A 22 8.59 2.34 14.60
C THR A 22 7.54 1.81 13.61
N VAL A 23 6.37 2.46 13.55
CA VAL A 23 5.35 2.19 12.52
C VAL A 23 5.89 2.50 11.13
N GLU A 24 6.49 3.67 10.89
CA GLU A 24 7.15 4.02 9.62
C GLU A 24 8.16 2.94 9.20
N SER A 25 9.01 2.50 10.12
CA SER A 25 10.03 1.48 9.83
C SER A 25 9.40 0.12 9.48
N CYS A 26 8.29 -0.23 10.13
CA CYS A 26 7.53 -1.43 9.81
C CYS A 26 6.92 -1.35 8.41
N VAL A 27 6.26 -0.22 8.07
CA VAL A 27 5.66 0.00 6.74
C VAL A 27 6.73 -0.07 5.65
N CYS A 28 7.89 0.57 5.85
CA CYS A 28 9.02 0.48 4.94
C CYS A 28 9.52 -0.96 4.73
N ASN A 29 9.40 -1.85 5.72
CA ASN A 29 9.77 -3.26 5.54
C ASN A 29 8.71 -4.03 4.75
N TYR A 30 7.42 -3.73 4.93
CA TYR A 30 6.36 -4.31 4.10
C TYR A 30 6.53 -3.94 2.63
N LEU A 31 6.78 -2.66 2.33
CA LEU A 31 7.01 -2.21 0.95
C LEU A 31 8.17 -2.95 0.27
N ASP A 32 9.25 -3.21 1.02
CA ASP A 32 10.42 -3.99 0.56
C ASP A 32 10.04 -5.44 0.20
N ILE A 33 9.25 -6.08 1.05
CA ILE A 33 8.82 -7.47 0.86
C ILE A 33 7.84 -7.58 -0.31
N GLU A 34 6.94 -6.60 -0.45
CA GLU A 34 5.96 -6.54 -1.52
C GLU A 34 6.56 -6.23 -2.88
N ASP A 35 7.74 -5.61 -2.91
CA ASP A 35 8.53 -5.42 -4.14
C ASP A 35 8.93 -6.79 -4.73
N ASP A 36 9.41 -7.70 -3.89
CA ASP A 36 9.84 -9.04 -4.30
C ASP A 36 8.67 -10.02 -4.48
N ASN A 37 7.64 -9.92 -3.63
CA ASN A 37 6.52 -10.85 -3.58
C ASN A 37 5.19 -10.13 -3.32
N PRO A 38 4.59 -9.52 -4.36
CA PRO A 38 3.36 -8.75 -4.21
C PRO A 38 2.18 -9.63 -3.79
N SER A 39 1.68 -9.40 -2.57
CA SER A 39 0.51 -10.10 -2.01
C SER A 39 -0.81 -9.49 -2.43
N GLY A 40 -0.80 -8.24 -2.91
CA GLY A 40 -1.99 -7.48 -3.30
C GLY A 40 -2.64 -6.71 -2.14
N LEU A 41 -1.97 -6.63 -0.99
CA LEU A 41 -2.35 -5.77 0.11
C LEU A 41 -2.18 -4.29 -0.25
N THR A 42 -3.01 -3.45 0.37
CA THR A 42 -2.99 -1.99 0.18
C THR A 42 -2.07 -1.32 1.18
N TYR A 43 -1.77 -0.04 0.95
CA TYR A 43 -0.97 0.75 1.89
C TYR A 43 -1.65 0.89 3.25
N GLU A 44 -2.97 1.03 3.25
CA GLU A 44 -3.79 1.07 4.46
C GLU A 44 -3.68 -0.22 5.26
N ASP A 45 -3.67 -1.39 4.59
CA ASP A 45 -3.47 -2.68 5.27
C ASP A 45 -2.11 -2.74 5.97
N PHE A 46 -1.04 -2.24 5.34
CA PHE A 46 0.28 -2.18 5.97
C PHE A 46 0.30 -1.27 7.20
N ILE A 47 -0.39 -0.13 7.14
CA ILE A 47 -0.49 0.78 8.29
C ILE A 47 -1.22 0.10 9.45
N GLU A 48 -2.37 -0.53 9.19
CA GLU A 48 -3.16 -1.22 10.22
C GLU A 48 -2.32 -2.32 10.89
N ASP A 49 -1.72 -3.19 10.08
CA ASP A 49 -0.89 -4.30 10.56
C ASP A 49 0.34 -3.80 11.35
N CYS A 50 0.99 -2.73 10.90
CA CYS A 50 2.14 -2.16 11.58
C CYS A 50 1.76 -1.50 12.91
N ASN A 51 0.67 -0.73 12.97
CA ASN A 51 0.20 -0.16 14.24
C ASN A 51 -0.08 -1.25 15.27
N LYS A 52 -0.79 -2.30 14.87
CA LYS A 52 -1.08 -3.46 15.70
C LYS A 52 0.20 -4.17 16.14
N THR A 53 1.08 -4.51 15.21
CA THR A 53 2.32 -5.24 15.48
C THR A 53 3.23 -4.49 16.44
N VAL A 54 3.39 -3.17 16.25
CA VAL A 54 4.20 -2.33 17.12
C VAL A 54 3.61 -2.27 18.53
N ARG A 55 2.29 -2.13 18.65
CA ARG A 55 1.58 -2.10 19.94
C ARG A 55 1.71 -3.44 20.68
N GLU A 56 1.46 -4.55 19.99
CA GLU A 56 1.54 -5.90 20.56
C GLU A 56 2.96 -6.31 20.95
N SER A 57 3.96 -5.81 20.21
CA SER A 57 5.38 -6.07 20.53
C SER A 57 5.84 -5.33 21.80
N HIS A 58 5.22 -4.19 22.10
CA HIS A 58 5.64 -3.29 23.18
C HIS A 58 4.44 -2.76 24.01
N PRO A 59 3.63 -3.65 24.62
CA PRO A 59 2.39 -3.26 25.27
C PRO A 59 2.63 -2.26 26.41
N ASP A 60 3.64 -2.48 27.25
CA ASP A 60 3.95 -1.59 28.38
C ASP A 60 4.37 -0.16 27.97
N ARG A 61 4.71 0.06 26.69
CA ARG A 61 5.20 1.35 26.19
C ARG A 61 4.20 2.07 25.31
N PHE A 62 3.36 1.34 24.57
CA PHE A 62 2.55 1.91 23.48
C PHE A 62 1.03 1.68 23.64
N THR A 63 0.56 1.06 24.73
CA THR A 63 -0.87 0.74 24.91
C THR A 63 -1.79 1.95 24.72
N ASP A 64 -1.41 3.12 25.23
CA ASP A 64 -2.27 4.33 25.22
C ASP A 64 -1.97 5.31 24.08
N ILE A 65 -1.13 4.94 23.12
CA ILE A 65 -0.79 5.81 21.97
C ILE A 65 -1.84 5.62 20.88
N GLU A 66 -2.29 6.72 20.27
CA GLU A 66 -3.17 6.68 19.09
C GLU A 66 -2.43 6.09 17.88
N ASP A 67 -3.17 5.50 16.94
CA ASP A 67 -2.56 4.92 15.75
C ASP A 67 -1.86 6.01 14.92
N SER A 68 -0.78 5.60 14.29
CA SER A 68 0.04 6.43 13.41
C SER A 68 -0.32 6.14 11.97
N GLU A 69 -0.64 7.19 11.21
CA GLU A 69 -0.97 7.10 9.78
C GLU A 69 0.08 7.89 8.97
N PRO A 70 1.31 7.37 8.82
CA PRO A 70 2.33 8.08 8.05
C PRO A 70 1.90 8.18 6.58
N GLU A 71 1.95 9.39 6.02
CA GLU A 71 1.71 9.59 4.60
C GLU A 71 2.81 8.92 3.78
N MET A 72 2.43 8.23 2.69
CA MET A 72 3.34 7.44 1.88
C MET A 72 4.50 8.27 1.30
N ASP A 73 4.23 9.52 0.92
CA ASP A 73 5.21 10.46 0.36
C ASP A 73 6.17 11.04 1.43
N SER A 74 5.84 10.87 2.70
CA SER A 74 6.58 11.37 3.85
C SER A 74 7.42 10.28 4.54
N LEU A 75 7.34 9.03 4.06
CA LEU A 75 8.11 7.91 4.59
C LEU A 75 9.62 8.10 4.43
N ARG A 76 10.38 7.55 5.38
CA ARG A 76 11.85 7.61 5.40
C ARG A 76 12.53 6.51 4.55
N CYS A 77 11.84 6.01 3.54
CA CYS A 77 12.29 4.96 2.62
C CYS A 77 11.77 5.21 1.19
N PRO A 78 12.05 6.39 0.60
CA PRO A 78 11.49 6.78 -0.70
C PRO A 78 11.79 5.77 -1.81
N GLU A 79 12.96 5.13 -1.78
CA GLU A 79 13.35 4.10 -2.74
C GLU A 79 12.43 2.88 -2.73
N LYS A 80 11.94 2.48 -1.53
CA LYS A 80 11.03 1.34 -1.37
C LYS A 80 9.63 1.68 -1.84
N VAL A 81 9.19 2.92 -1.57
CA VAL A 81 7.92 3.45 -2.06
C VAL A 81 7.90 3.44 -3.59
N GLU A 82 8.95 3.98 -4.22
CA GLU A 82 9.08 4.01 -5.68
C GLU A 82 9.04 2.61 -6.30
N SER A 83 9.76 1.65 -5.71
CA SER A 83 9.78 0.27 -6.21
C SER A 83 8.42 -0.41 -6.11
N TRP A 84 7.78 -0.33 -4.94
CA TRP A 84 6.45 -0.89 -4.73
C TRP A 84 5.39 -0.28 -5.67
N LEU A 85 5.42 1.04 -5.90
CA LEU A 85 4.54 1.70 -6.86
C LEU A 85 4.72 1.18 -8.29
N ALA A 86 5.96 0.88 -8.69
CA ALA A 86 6.25 0.28 -9.99
C ALA A 86 5.68 -1.14 -10.09
N VAL A 87 5.79 -1.94 -9.03
CA VAL A 87 5.20 -3.29 -8.96
C VAL A 87 3.68 -3.24 -9.10
N ILE A 88 3.00 -2.32 -8.41
CA ILE A 88 1.54 -2.15 -8.56
C ILE A 88 1.18 -1.77 -10.00
N ALA A 89 1.88 -0.80 -10.58
CA ALA A 89 1.61 -0.36 -11.95
C ALA A 89 1.76 -1.51 -12.96
N GLU A 90 2.78 -2.35 -12.79
CA GLU A 90 2.98 -3.51 -13.65
C GLU A 90 1.91 -4.59 -13.42
N GLN A 91 1.52 -4.85 -12.17
CA GLN A 91 0.41 -5.77 -11.88
C GLN A 91 -0.90 -5.32 -12.53
N GLU A 92 -1.23 -4.04 -12.47
CA GLU A 92 -2.44 -3.51 -13.09
C GLU A 92 -2.39 -3.65 -14.62
N ARG A 93 -1.23 -3.35 -15.21
CA ARG A 93 -1.00 -3.56 -16.65
C ARG A 93 -1.21 -5.02 -17.06
N LEU A 94 -0.71 -5.97 -16.27
CA LEU A 94 -0.87 -7.41 -16.54
C LEU A 94 -2.33 -7.85 -16.38
N ARG A 95 -3.03 -7.39 -15.35
CA ARG A 95 -4.47 -7.67 -15.15
C ARG A 95 -5.29 -7.19 -16.35
N GLU A 96 -5.01 -5.98 -16.82
CA GLU A 96 -5.69 -5.41 -17.98
C GLU A 96 -5.45 -6.23 -19.26
N ASN A 97 -4.20 -6.63 -19.51
CA ASN A 97 -3.86 -7.46 -20.67
C ASN A 97 -4.57 -8.83 -20.61
N ASN A 98 -4.59 -9.47 -19.44
CA ASN A 98 -5.29 -10.74 -19.26
C ASN A 98 -6.80 -10.59 -19.50
N ARG A 99 -7.40 -9.49 -19.04
CA ARG A 99 -8.82 -9.19 -19.31
C ARG A 99 -9.10 -9.07 -20.80
N LYS A 100 -8.26 -8.34 -21.55
CA LYS A 100 -8.39 -8.20 -23.01
C LYS A 100 -8.25 -9.53 -23.73
N LEU A 101 -7.26 -10.33 -23.37
CA LEU A 101 -7.04 -11.65 -23.95
C LEU A 101 -8.28 -12.56 -23.76
N MET A 102 -8.87 -12.55 -22.56
CA MET A 102 -10.09 -13.32 -22.28
C MET A 102 -11.27 -12.84 -23.13
N GLN A 103 -11.39 -11.54 -23.39
CA GLN A 103 -12.43 -11.00 -24.26
C GLN A 103 -12.22 -11.43 -25.73
N GLU A 104 -10.99 -11.33 -26.24
CA GLU A 104 -10.67 -11.76 -27.62
C GLU A 104 -10.92 -13.26 -27.83
N LEU A 105 -10.60 -14.10 -26.84
CA LEU A 105 -10.89 -15.54 -26.91
C LEU A 105 -12.40 -15.81 -26.99
N LEU A 106 -13.21 -15.12 -26.18
CA LEU A 106 -14.67 -15.25 -26.22
C LEU A 106 -15.25 -14.75 -27.55
N GLU A 107 -14.73 -13.66 -28.12
CA GLU A 107 -15.19 -13.14 -29.41
C GLU A 107 -14.86 -14.09 -30.57
N ASN A 108 -13.72 -14.78 -30.50
CA ASN A 108 -13.32 -15.76 -31.51
C ASN A 108 -14.06 -17.11 -31.40
N GLU A 109 -14.50 -17.51 -30.20
CA GLU A 109 -15.27 -18.75 -29.98
C GLU A 109 -16.70 -18.69 -30.56
N VAL A 110 -17.27 -17.49 -30.73
CA VAL A 110 -18.64 -17.30 -31.26
C VAL A 110 -18.73 -17.45 -32.79
N VAL A 111 -17.61 -17.56 -33.51
CA VAL A 111 -17.59 -17.51 -34.99
C VAL A 111 -17.64 -18.90 -35.67
N GLU A 112 -17.54 -20.02 -34.95
CA GLU A 112 -17.44 -21.35 -35.58
C GLU A 112 -18.75 -22.11 -35.88
N ASP A 113 -19.96 -21.56 -35.62
CA ASP A 113 -21.23 -22.33 -35.79
C ASP A 113 -22.30 -21.73 -36.73
N GLU A 114 -21.91 -20.94 -37.73
CA GLU A 114 -22.80 -20.58 -38.86
C GLU A 114 -22.22 -20.95 -40.22
N SER A 115 -22.05 -22.25 -40.45
CA SER A 115 -21.95 -22.81 -41.81
C SER A 115 -22.98 -23.92 -41.97
N SER A 116 -24.25 -23.50 -42.07
CA SER A 116 -25.31 -24.29 -42.70
C SER A 116 -24.82 -24.83 -44.03
N ASN A 117 -24.82 -26.15 -44.18
CA ASN A 117 -24.68 -26.82 -45.47
C ASN A 117 -26.08 -27.31 -45.88
N PRO A 118 -26.80 -26.62 -46.78
CA PRO A 118 -27.98 -27.22 -47.39
C PRO A 118 -27.48 -28.21 -48.44
N ILE A 119 -27.67 -29.50 -48.17
CA ILE A 119 -27.47 -30.57 -49.15
C ILE A 119 -28.62 -30.46 -50.16
N GLU A 120 -28.30 -30.03 -51.39
CA GLU A 120 -29.13 -30.24 -52.60
C GLU A 120 -29.19 -31.71 -53.01
#